data_AF-A0A061NQ85-F1
#
_entry.id   AF-A0A061NQ85-F1
#
_cell.length_a   1.000
_cell.length_b   1.000
_cell.length_c   1.000
_cell.angle_alpha   90.00
_cell.angle_beta   90.00
_cell.angle_gamma   90.00
#
_symmetry.space_group_name_H-M   'P 1'
#
loop_
_entity.id
_entity.type
_entity.pdbx_description
1 polymer ?
#
loop_
_entity_poly.entity_id
_entity_poly.type
_entity_poly.pdbx_seq_one_letter_code
_entity_poly.pdbx_strand_id
1 'polypeptide(L)' 'MIRWLLKCFCFRPQTLKGLLYKKVGKQVQIFTPFGVVSGTVVAVKGDYVVQIDADDREVLTNLWKIEMINEI' A
#
# COMPACT_ATOMS: atom_id res chain seq x y z
N MET A 1 -0.58 14.25 -34.61
CA MET A 1 -2.03 14.09 -34.30
C MET A 1 -2.18 12.78 -33.50
N ILE A 2 -3.11 12.73 -32.54
CA ILE A 2 -3.31 11.70 -31.47
C ILE A 2 -2.34 11.94 -30.29
N ARG A 3 -2.62 12.76 -29.27
CA ARG A 3 -3.83 13.04 -28.45
C ARG A 3 -4.28 11.86 -27.58
N TRP A 4 -3.61 11.73 -26.43
CA TRP A 4 -4.17 11.32 -25.13
C TRP A 4 -5.03 10.04 -25.12
N LEU A 5 -4.40 8.88 -24.97
CA LEU A 5 -5.08 7.70 -24.39
C LEU A 5 -4.99 7.78 -22.86
N LEU A 6 -5.99 8.48 -22.33
CA LEU A 6 -6.66 8.26 -21.05
C LEU A 6 -5.80 7.63 -19.96
N LYS A 7 -5.13 8.52 -19.23
CA LYS A 7 -5.04 8.50 -17.77
C LYS A 7 -6.40 8.02 -17.21
N CYS A 8 -6.56 6.72 -16.98
CA CYS A 8 -7.63 6.18 -16.13
C CYS A 8 -7.29 6.51 -14.67
N PHE A 9 -7.05 7.80 -14.40
CA PHE A 9 -7.03 8.36 -13.07
C PHE A 9 -8.50 8.53 -12.67
N CYS A 10 -9.18 7.39 -12.51
CA CYS A 10 -10.41 7.37 -11.73
C CYS A 10 -9.96 7.68 -10.30
N PHE A 11 -9.93 8.96 -9.98
CA PHE A 11 -9.72 9.51 -8.66
C PHE A 11 -10.89 9.02 -7.80
N ARG A 12 -10.80 7.77 -7.35
CA ARG A 12 -11.72 7.20 -6.38
C ARG A 12 -11.34 7.78 -5.01
N PRO A 13 -12.31 7.91 -4.08
CA PRO A 13 -12.15 8.68 -2.84
C PRO A 13 -11.02 8.13 -1.97
N GLN A 14 -10.76 8.74 -0.80
CA GLN A 14 -9.78 8.33 0.21
C GLN A 14 -9.98 6.87 0.70
N THR A 15 -9.88 5.90 -0.19
CA THR A 15 -10.01 4.48 0.08
C THR A 15 -8.66 3.97 0.52
N LEU A 16 -8.66 3.02 1.45
CA LEU A 16 -7.45 2.36 1.94
C LEU A 16 -6.51 1.93 0.79
N LYS A 17 -7.06 1.33 -0.28
CA LYS A 17 -6.31 0.97 -1.49
C LYS A 17 -5.68 2.17 -2.19
N GLY A 18 -6.45 3.25 -2.40
CA GLY A 18 -5.94 4.47 -3.02
C GLY A 18 -4.81 5.12 -2.20
N LEU A 19 -4.91 5.09 -0.87
CA LEU A 19 -3.84 5.52 0.03
C LEU A 19 -2.60 4.63 -0.14
N LEU A 20 -2.77 3.31 -0.09
CA LEU A 20 -1.68 2.34 -0.22
C LEU A 20 -0.96 2.42 -1.57
N TYR A 21 -1.68 2.63 -2.67
CA TYR A 21 -1.07 2.83 -3.98
C TYR A 21 -0.17 4.07 -4.02
N LYS A 22 -0.52 5.14 -3.28
CA LYS A 22 0.34 6.34 -3.13
C LYS A 22 1.56 6.09 -2.23
N LYS A 23 1.56 4.99 -1.46
CA LYS A 23 2.65 4.60 -0.57
C LYS A 23 3.60 3.57 -1.19
N VAL A 24 3.33 3.08 -2.40
CA VAL A 24 4.26 2.21 -3.13
C VAL A 24 5.61 2.91 -3.30
N GLY A 25 6.69 2.23 -2.90
CA GLY A 25 8.05 2.75 -2.85
C GLY A 25 8.41 3.52 -1.57
N LYS A 26 7.49 3.64 -0.61
CA LYS A 26 7.71 4.37 0.64
C LYS A 26 7.79 3.43 1.84
N GLN A 27 8.57 3.83 2.83
CA GLN A 27 8.61 3.16 4.13
C GLN A 27 7.38 3.58 4.96
N VAL A 28 6.67 2.58 5.49
CA VAL A 28 5.45 2.80 6.27
C VAL A 28 5.41 1.87 7.48
N GLN A 29 4.59 2.26 8.46
CA GLN A 29 4.13 1.39 9.54
C GLN A 29 2.66 1.08 9.32
N ILE A 30 2.33 -0.20 9.25
CA ILE A 30 0.95 -0.68 9.16
C ILE A 30 0.56 -1.29 10.50
N PHE A 31 -0.50 -0.76 11.09
CA PHE A 31 -1.05 -1.24 12.35
C PHE A 31 -2.13 -2.26 12.06
N THR A 32 -2.03 -3.41 12.71
CA THR A 32 -2.98 -4.51 12.61
C THR A 32 -3.36 -5.00 14.02
N PRO A 33 -4.45 -5.76 14.18
CA PRO A 33 -4.79 -6.38 15.47
C PRO A 33 -3.70 -7.30 16.03
N PHE A 34 -2.77 -7.74 15.19
CA PHE A 34 -1.68 -8.66 15.54
C PHE A 34 -0.36 -7.95 15.86
N GLY A 35 -0.32 -6.62 15.71
CA GLY A 35 0.88 -5.80 15.91
C GLY A 35 1.17 -4.87 14.74
N VAL A 36 2.31 -4.19 14.84
CA VAL A 36 2.79 -3.21 13.86
C VAL A 36 3.76 -3.87 12.90
N VAL A 37 3.52 -3.67 11.60
CA VAL A 37 4.37 -4.14 10.50
C VAL A 37 5.04 -2.94 9.85
N SER A 38 6.36 -2.84 10.03
CA SER A 38 7.19 -1.79 9.43
C SER A 38 7.89 -2.32 8.19
N GLY A 39 7.90 -1.54 7.11
CA GLY A 39 8.60 -1.92 5.89
C GLY A 39 8.30 -1.02 4.71
N THR A 40 8.98 -1.25 3.59
CA THR A 40 8.75 -0.54 2.33
C THR A 40 7.62 -1.20 1.56
N VAL A 41 6.58 -0.44 1.20
CA VAL A 41 5.49 -0.97 0.36
C VAL A 41 6.01 -1.20 -1.05
N VAL A 42 6.00 -2.45 -1.52
CA VAL A 42 6.45 -2.79 -2.88
C VAL A 42 5.28 -2.91 -3.83
N ALA A 43 4.16 -3.45 -3.37
CA ALA A 43 2.96 -3.61 -4.20
C ALA A 43 1.68 -3.64 -3.36
N VAL A 44 0.58 -3.27 -4.00
CA VAL A 44 -0.77 -3.50 -3.49
C VAL A 44 -1.44 -4.48 -4.45
N LYS A 45 -1.81 -5.65 -3.94
CA LYS A 45 -2.49 -6.71 -4.69
C LYS A 45 -3.94 -6.78 -4.24
N GLY A 46 -4.73 -7.68 -4.84
CA GLY A 46 -6.20 -7.72 -4.72
C GLY A 46 -6.72 -7.46 -3.31
N ASP A 47 -6.16 -8.14 -2.32
CA ASP A 47 -6.58 -8.14 -0.91
C ASP A 47 -5.42 -8.12 0.10
N TYR A 48 -4.16 -8.01 -0.36
CA TYR A 48 -3.00 -7.81 0.50
C TYR A 48 -2.04 -6.73 -0.01
N VAL A 49 -1.23 -6.20 0.90
CA VAL A 49 -0.07 -5.32 0.63
C VAL A 49 1.18 -6.15 0.79
N VAL A 50 2.13 -5.96 -0.13
CA VAL A 50 3.47 -6.53 -0.05
C VAL A 50 4.41 -5.48 0.52
N GLN A 51 5.09 -5.81 1.62
CA GLN A 51 6.12 -5.00 2.23
C GLN A 51 7.45 -5.77 2.24
N ILE A 52 8.56 -5.05 2.14
CA ILE A 52 9.89 -5.58 2.47
C ILE A 52 10.31 -4.98 3.81
N ASP A 53 10.62 -5.83 4.77
CA ASP A 53 11.07 -5.42 6.10
C ASP A 53 12.58 -5.10 6.14
N ALA A 54 13.13 -4.86 7.34
CA ALA A 54 14.54 -4.53 7.51
C ALA A 54 15.49 -5.73 7.32
N ASP A 55 14.97 -6.95 7.35
CA ASP A 55 15.72 -8.19 7.18
C ASP A 55 15.58 -8.74 5.74
N ASP A 56 15.17 -7.89 4.79
CA ASP A 56 14.86 -8.22 3.40
C ASP A 56 13.80 -9.34 3.23
N ARG A 57 12.89 -9.49 4.20
CA ARG A 57 11.80 -10.46 4.12
C ARG A 57 10.56 -9.84 3.49
N GLU A 58 9.90 -10.63 2.67
CA GLU A 58 8.59 -10.28 2.13
C GLU A 58 7.50 -10.52 3.17
N VAL A 59 6.78 -9.46 3.51
CA VAL A 59 5.66 -9.48 4.46
C VAL A 59 4.36 -9.15 3.74
N LEU A 60 3.37 -10.03 3.92
CA LEU A 60 2.06 -9.93 3.30
C LEU A 60 1.02 -9.48 4.32
N THR A 61 0.52 -8.27 4.17
CA THR A 61 -0.46 -7.69 5.10
C THR A 61 -1.84 -7.66 4.45
N ASN A 62 -2.78 -8.44 4.99
CA ASN A 62 -4.16 -8.47 4.50
C ASN A 62 -4.85 -7.11 4.72
N LEU A 63 -5.44 -6.53 3.67
CA LEU A 63 -6.08 -5.22 3.71
C LEU A 63 -7.23 -5.15 4.73
N TRP A 64 -7.94 -6.25 4.96
CA TRP A 64 -9.04 -6.34 5.92
C TRP A 64 -8.59 -6.31 7.38
N LYS A 65 -7.29 -6.45 7.62
CA LYS A 65 -6.68 -6.41 8.96
C LYS A 65 -5.92 -5.11 9.22
N ILE A 66 -5.94 -4.17 8.28
CA ILE A 66 -5.28 -2.87 8.46
C ILE A 66 -6.21 -1.95 9.26
N GLU A 67 -5.73 -1.49 10.41
CA GLU A 67 -6.42 -0.52 11.25
C GLU A 67 -5.93 0.90 10.99
N MET A 68 -4.63 1.07 10.74
CA MET A 68 -4.00 2.37 10.49
C MET A 68 -2.71 2.22 9.68
N ILE A 69 -2.34 3.26 8.91
CA ILE A 69 -1.08 3.33 8.15
C ILE A 69 -0.43 4.70 8.38
N ASN A 70 0.83 4.71 8.79
CA ASN A 70 1.66 5.91 8.91
C ASN A 70 2.88 5.83 7.98
N GLU A 71 3.26 6.95 7.37
CA GLU A 71 4.55 7.07 6.66
C GLU A 71 5.64 7.41 7.67
N ILE A 72 6.83 6.83 7.48
CA ILE A 72 8.03 7.08 8.30
C ILE A 72 8.92 8.09 7.58
#